data_AF-A0A3A9ETW5-F1
#
_entry.id   AF-A0A3A9ETW5-F1
#
_cell.length_a   1.000
_cell.length_b   1.000
_cell.length_c   1.000
_cell.angle_alpha   90.00
_cell.angle_beta   90.00
_cell.angle_gamma   90.00
#
_symmetry.space_group_name_H-M   'P 1'
#
loop_
_entity.id
_entity.type
_entity.pdbx_description
1 polymer ?
#
loop_
_entity_poly.entity_id
_entity_poly.type
_entity_poly.pdbx_seq_one_letter_code
_entity_poly.pdbx_strand_id
1 'polypeptide(L)'
;TYALMKKCKDIILETDIGNDLRLKGVIGILDGMTVQKIPANRLPAGFGFMIAHPCATVAPTKLEDYTIHDNPPGISGALVEGRICYDAFVLDNKAKAIYYQAQPSDKSE
;
A
#
# COMPACT_ATOMS: atom_id res chain seq x y z
N THR A 1 9.92 -0.45 18.20
CA THR A 1 10.41 -1.43 17.21
C THR A 1 11.22 -0.80 16.07
N TYR A 2 10.70 0.14 15.28
CA TYR A 2 11.45 0.70 14.11
C TYR A 2 12.76 1.45 14.42
N ALA A 3 12.93 1.96 15.64
CA ALA A 3 14.15 2.66 16.05
C ALA A 3 15.38 1.73 16.12
N LEU A 4 15.18 0.43 16.34
CA LEU A 4 16.25 -0.57 16.33
C LEU A 4 16.80 -0.79 14.91
N MET A 5 15.93 -0.82 13.90
CA MET A 5 16.34 -0.94 12.49
C MET A 5 17.20 0.25 12.06
N LYS A 6 16.85 1.47 12.47
CA LYS A 6 17.66 2.66 12.17
C LYS A 6 19.06 2.67 12.81
N LYS A 7 19.28 1.86 13.86
CA LYS A 7 20.58 1.75 14.55
C LYS A 7 21.46 0.63 14.00
N CYS A 8 20.93 -0.25 13.15
CA CYS A 8 21.66 -1.36 12.58
C CYS A 8 22.45 -0.90 11.35
N LYS A 9 23.78 -1.02 11.39
CA LYS A 9 24.67 -0.58 10.30
C LYS A 9 24.55 -1.45 9.04
N ASP A 10 24.06 -2.68 9.19
CA ASP A 10 23.90 -3.63 8.09
C ASP A 10 22.68 -3.31 7.20
N ILE A 11 21.79 -2.44 7.68
CA ILE A 11 20.65 -1.95 6.90
C ILE A 11 21.14 -0.76 6.06
N ILE A 12 21.12 -0.93 4.74
CA ILE A 12 21.63 0.06 3.76
C ILE A 12 20.82 1.36 3.91
N LEU A 13 21.39 2.32 4.64
CA LEU A 13 20.72 3.57 5.03
C LEU A 13 21.43 4.83 4.49
N GLU A 14 22.74 4.75 4.25
CA GLU A 14 23.60 5.91 3.94
C GLU A 14 24.06 5.92 2.48
N THR A 15 23.13 5.66 1.55
CA THR A 15 23.38 5.80 0.11
C THR A 15 22.42 6.84 -0.48
N ASP A 16 22.79 7.47 -1.60
CA ASP A 16 21.91 8.42 -2.30
C ASP A 16 20.56 7.78 -2.68
N ILE A 17 20.59 6.48 -2.99
CA ILE A 17 19.40 5.67 -3.24
C ILE A 17 18.55 5.55 -1.96
N GLY A 18 19.18 5.33 -0.81
CA GLY A 18 18.51 5.30 0.49
C GLY A 18 17.81 6.61 0.83
N ASN A 19 18.40 7.75 0.47
CA ASN A 19 17.81 9.08 0.68
C ASN A 19 16.55 9.29 -0.16
N ASP A 20 16.55 8.92 -1.45
CA ASP A 20 15.36 9.00 -2.30
C ASP A 20 14.23 8.06 -1.84
N LEU A 21 14.59 6.82 -1.45
CA LEU A 21 13.62 5.86 -0.92
C LEU A 21 12.97 6.35 0.38
N ARG A 22 13.68 7.14 1.18
CA ARG A 22 13.16 7.72 2.42
C ARG A 22 12.08 8.77 2.19
N LEU A 23 12.20 9.56 1.11
CA LEU A 23 11.13 10.47 0.66
C LEU A 23 9.85 9.70 0.32
N LYS A 24 10.00 8.47 -0.18
CA LYS A 24 8.91 7.54 -0.51
C LYS A 24 8.39 6.74 0.70
N GLY A 25 8.88 7.01 1.91
CA GLY A 25 8.42 6.35 3.14
C GLY A 25 9.09 5.00 3.45
N VAL A 26 10.13 4.63 2.70
CA VAL A 26 10.96 3.44 2.94
C VAL A 26 11.94 3.72 4.07
N ILE A 27 11.99 2.84 5.08
CA ILE A 27 12.86 2.96 6.26
C ILE A 27 14.22 2.29 6.01
N GLY A 28 14.28 1.29 5.14
CA GLY A 28 15.50 0.60 4.75
C GLY A 28 15.24 -0.57 3.80
N ILE A 29 16.32 -1.14 3.28
CA ILE A 29 16.31 -2.38 2.50
C ILE A 29 16.90 -3.48 3.38
N LEU A 30 16.17 -4.57 3.58
CA LEU A 30 16.60 -5.74 4.32
C LEU A 30 16.51 -6.94 3.38
N ASP A 31 17.60 -7.68 3.15
CA ASP A 31 17.61 -8.87 2.25
C ASP A 31 16.93 -8.65 0.88
N GLY A 32 17.06 -7.46 0.31
CA GLY A 32 16.46 -7.08 -0.98
C GLY A 32 14.98 -6.67 -0.94
N MET A 33 14.31 -6.72 0.21
CA MET A 33 12.95 -6.16 0.39
C MET A 33 12.98 -4.75 0.97
N THR A 34 12.07 -3.90 0.48
CA THR A 34 11.89 -2.54 1.01
C THR A 34 10.97 -2.56 2.22
N VAL A 35 11.45 -2.07 3.37
CA VAL A 35 10.65 -1.95 4.59
C VAL A 35 10.02 -0.58 4.63
N GLN A 36 8.69 -0.50 4.62
CA GLN A 36 7.94 0.75 4.56
C GLN A 36 7.13 1.00 5.83
N LYS A 37 7.05 2.26 6.26
CA LYS A 37 6.21 2.65 7.40
C LYS A 37 4.79 2.95 6.90
N ILE A 38 3.82 2.15 7.30
CA ILE A 38 2.41 2.41 7.02
C ILE A 38 1.75 3.14 8.21
N PRO A 39 0.93 4.18 7.98
CA PRO A 39 0.15 4.82 9.02
C PRO A 39 -0.82 3.85 9.70
N ALA A 40 -0.89 3.89 11.03
CA ALA A 40 -1.73 2.98 11.82
C ALA A 40 -3.23 3.10 11.53
N ASN A 41 -3.70 4.25 11.05
CA ASN A 41 -5.11 4.47 10.68
C ASN A 41 -5.53 3.74 9.40
N ARG A 42 -4.59 3.26 8.59
CA ARG A 42 -4.87 2.46 7.38
C ARG A 42 -4.81 0.96 7.62
N LEU A 43 -4.48 0.53 8.84
CA LEU A 43 -4.31 -0.87 9.21
C LEU A 43 -5.32 -1.28 10.27
N PRO A 44 -5.78 -2.55 10.27
CA PRO A 44 -6.55 -3.11 11.37
C PRO A 44 -5.83 -2.99 12.73
N ALA A 45 -6.60 -3.00 13.81
CA ALA A 45 -6.02 -3.11 15.15
C ALA A 45 -5.23 -4.43 15.28
N GLY A 46 -4.08 -4.40 15.96
CA GLY A 46 -3.24 -5.59 16.14
C GLY A 46 -2.52 -6.08 14.87
N PHE A 47 -2.40 -5.26 13.82
CA PHE A 47 -1.84 -5.71 12.53
C PHE A 47 -0.40 -6.24 12.59
N GLY A 48 0.45 -5.77 13.50
CA GLY A 48 1.85 -6.20 13.53
C GLY A 48 2.61 -5.85 12.24
N PHE A 49 2.91 -6.83 11.39
CA PHE A 49 3.54 -6.60 10.09
C PHE A 49 3.09 -7.60 9.01
N MET A 50 3.28 -7.21 7.75
CA MET A 50 3.02 -8.04 6.58
C MET A 50 4.20 -7.95 5.61
N ILE A 51 4.54 -9.08 4.99
CA ILE A 51 5.48 -9.17 3.87
C ILE A 51 4.69 -9.72 2.70
N ALA A 52 4.74 -9.04 1.55
CA ALA A 52 4.06 -9.47 0.35
C ALA A 52 5.00 -9.38 -0.85
N HIS A 53 5.06 -10.45 -1.64
CA HIS A 53 5.75 -10.40 -2.92
C HIS A 53 4.85 -9.73 -3.98
N PRO A 54 5.37 -8.88 -4.88
CA PRO A 54 4.55 -8.17 -5.87
C PRO A 54 3.70 -9.08 -6.76
N CYS A 55 4.07 -10.35 -6.93
CA CYS A 55 3.29 -11.29 -7.73
C CYS A 55 1.96 -11.69 -7.07
N ALA A 56 1.83 -11.52 -5.75
CA ALA A 56 0.76 -12.10 -4.94
C ALA A 56 -0.61 -11.45 -5.18
N THR A 57 -0.62 -10.13 -5.34
CA THR A 57 -1.84 -9.34 -5.52
C THR A 57 -1.96 -8.86 -6.96
N VAL A 58 -3.14 -9.01 -7.54
CA VAL A 58 -3.52 -8.38 -8.81
C VAL A 58 -4.56 -7.33 -8.51
N ALA A 59 -4.32 -6.09 -8.92
CA ALA A 59 -5.24 -4.97 -8.75
C ALA A 59 -5.75 -4.49 -10.13
N PRO A 60 -6.63 -5.24 -10.80
CA PRO A 60 -7.16 -4.83 -12.09
C PRO A 60 -8.11 -3.65 -11.89
N THR A 61 -8.00 -2.65 -12.77
CA THR A 61 -9.02 -1.60 -12.87
C THR A 61 -10.32 -2.24 -13.36
N LYS A 62 -11.37 -2.23 -12.52
CA LYS A 62 -12.68 -2.77 -12.87
C LYS A 62 -13.57 -1.67 -13.48
N LEU A 63 -14.65 -2.14 -14.10
CA LEU A 63 -15.78 -1.41 -14.70
C LEU A 63 -15.71 0.11 -14.51
N GLU A 64 -15.18 0.76 -15.53
CA GLU A 64 -15.15 2.21 -15.63
C GLU A 64 -16.43 2.62 -16.37
N ASP A 65 -17.39 3.19 -15.64
CA ASP A 65 -18.58 3.78 -16.26
C ASP A 65 -18.34 5.27 -16.44
N TYR A 66 -18.45 5.75 -17.67
CA TYR A 66 -18.31 7.16 -18.02
C TYR A 66 -19.59 7.65 -18.68
N THR A 67 -20.20 8.66 -18.07
CA THR A 67 -21.36 9.36 -18.63
C THR A 67 -20.97 10.79 -18.96
N ILE A 68 -21.25 11.22 -20.19
CA ILE A 68 -21.04 12.59 -20.65
C ILE A 68 -22.39 13.28 -20.69
N HIS A 69 -22.54 14.36 -19.91
CA HIS A 69 -23.69 15.25 -19.95
C HIS A 69 -23.36 16.47 -20.79
N ASP A 70 -24.16 16.75 -21.82
CA ASP A 70 -23.99 17.95 -22.65
C ASP A 70 -24.85 19.10 -22.11
N ASN A 71 -24.23 20.26 -21.86
CA ASN A 71 -24.81 21.46 -21.25
C ASN A 71 -25.69 21.19 -20.01
N PRO A 72 -25.16 20.53 -18.97
CA PRO A 72 -25.91 20.29 -17.74
C PRO A 72 -26.23 21.61 -17.02
N PRO A 73 -27.28 21.63 -16.17
CA PRO A 73 -27.66 22.82 -15.43
C PRO A 73 -26.49 23.38 -14.60
N GLY A 74 -26.11 24.64 -14.85
CA GLY A 74 -25.08 25.35 -14.10
C GLY A 74 -23.69 25.37 -14.73
N ILE A 75 -23.46 24.68 -15.87
CA ILE A 75 -22.18 24.69 -16.59
C ILE A 75 -22.45 24.74 -18.10
N SER A 76 -21.79 25.64 -18.83
CA SER A 76 -21.80 25.62 -20.30
C SER A 76 -20.68 24.69 -20.81
N GLY A 77 -21.03 23.68 -21.61
CA GLY A 77 -20.09 22.66 -22.11
C GLY A 77 -20.45 21.24 -21.63
N ALA A 78 -19.47 20.32 -21.67
CA ALA A 78 -19.67 18.92 -21.30
C ALA A 78 -19.19 18.62 -19.86
N LEU A 79 -20.00 17.92 -19.08
CA LEU A 79 -19.62 17.33 -17.79
C LEU A 79 -19.40 15.83 -17.97
N VAL A 80 -18.22 15.33 -17.59
CA VAL A 80 -17.91 13.89 -17.64
C VAL A 80 -17.92 13.34 -16.22
N GLU A 81 -18.85 12.43 -15.96
CA GLU A 81 -18.94 11.67 -14.71
C GLU A 81 -18.31 10.29 -14.94
N GLY A 82 -17.29 9.97 -14.15
CA GLY A 82 -16.60 8.68 -14.22
C GLY A 82 -16.69 7.94 -12.88
N ARG A 83 -17.00 6.64 -12.91
CA ARG A 83 -16.86 5.74 -11.77
C ARG A 83 -15.76 4.74 -12.08
N ILE A 84 -14.66 4.79 -11.32
CA ILE A 84 -13.58 3.81 -11.40
C ILE A 84 -13.59 2.98 -10.11
N CYS A 85 -13.76 1.67 -10.25
CA CYS A 85 -13.72 0.75 -9.12
C CYS A 85 -12.34 0.07 -9.06
N TYR A 86 -11.64 0.23 -7.93
CA TYR A 86 -10.39 -0.47 -7.64
C TYR A 86 -10.64 -1.61 -6.66
N ASP A 87 -10.00 -2.74 -6.89
CA ASP A 87 -10.09 -3.91 -6.00
C ASP A 87 -8.77 -4.70 -6.07
N ALA A 88 -8.43 -5.43 -5.01
CA ALA A 88 -7.19 -6.19 -4.90
C ALA A 88 -7.48 -7.67 -4.68
N PHE A 89 -7.11 -8.50 -5.65
CA PHE A 89 -7.32 -9.95 -5.61
C PHE A 89 -6.04 -10.68 -5.30
N VAL A 90 -6.15 -11.73 -4.50
CA VAL A 90 -5.11 -12.73 -4.30
C VAL A 90 -5.59 -14.03 -4.93
N LEU A 91 -4.84 -14.54 -5.90
CA LEU A 91 -5.11 -15.86 -6.47
C LEU A 91 -4.68 -16.94 -5.48
N ASP A 92 -5.45 -18.02 -5.34
CA ASP A 92 -5.18 -19.08 -4.36
C ASP A 92 -3.78 -19.70 -4.50
N ASN A 93 -3.30 -19.85 -5.75
CA ASN A 93 -1.95 -20.36 -6.02
C ASN A 93 -0.82 -19.42 -5.56
N LYS A 94 -1.13 -18.15 -5.31
CA LYS A 94 -0.17 -17.12 -4.87
C LYS A 94 -0.40 -16.64 -3.44
N ALA A 95 -1.40 -17.15 -2.73
CA ALA A 95 -1.70 -16.76 -1.35
C ALA A 95 -0.48 -16.92 -0.41
N LYS A 96 0.34 -17.96 -0.63
CA LYS A 96 1.55 -18.22 0.16
C LYS A 96 2.67 -17.17 -0.03
N ALA A 97 2.54 -16.29 -1.01
CA ALA A 97 3.48 -15.19 -1.24
C ALA A 97 3.19 -13.95 -0.36
N ILE A 98 2.20 -14.05 0.54
CA ILE A 98 1.90 -13.06 1.57
C ILE A 98 2.08 -13.72 2.94
N TYR A 99 2.91 -13.09 3.78
CA TYR A 99 3.09 -13.44 5.17
C TYR A 99 2.52 -12.33 6.05
N TYR A 100 1.66 -12.70 6.99
CA TYR A 100 1.03 -11.76 7.92
C TYR A 100 1.26 -12.22 9.36
N GLN A 101 1.80 -11.32 10.19
CA GLN A 101 2.04 -11.56 11.60
C GLN A 101 1.23 -10.56 12.42
N ALA A 102 0.08 -11.01 12.92
CA ALA A 102 -0.70 -10.26 13.89
C ALA A 102 0.04 -10.13 15.23
N GLN A 103 -0.29 -9.07 15.96
CA GLN A 103 0.07 -8.83 17.34
C GLN A 103 -1.18 -8.88 18.21
N PRO A 104 -1.08 -9.27 19.49
CA PRO A 104 -2.20 -9.17 20.42
C PRO A 104 -2.69 -7.72 20.46
N SER A 105 -4.00 -7.52 20.25
CA SER A 105 -4.62 -6.21 20.43
C SER A 105 -5.43 -6.19 21.71
N ASP A 106 -5.08 -5.32 22.65
CA ASP A 106 -5.83 -5.11 23.92
C ASP A 106 -7.17 -4.37 23.73
N LYS A 107 -7.79 -4.46 22.54
CA LYS A 107 -9.11 -3.89 22.32
C LYS A 107 -10.17 -4.93 22.64
N SER A 108 -10.71 -4.83 23.85
CA SER A 108 -12.06 -5.29 24.15
C SER A 108 -13.01 -4.72 23.09
N GLU A 109 -13.88 -5.58 22.58
CA GLU A 109 -15.04 -5.25 21.74
C GLU A 109 -15.75 -3.95 22.16
#